data_AF-A0A0G4KM65-F1
#
_entry.id   AF-A0A0G4KM65-F1
#
_cell.length_a   1.000
_cell.length_b   1.000
_cell.length_c   1.000
_cell.angle_alpha   90.00
_cell.angle_beta   90.00
_cell.angle_gamma   90.00
#
_symmetry.space_group_name_H-M   'P 1'
#
loop_
_entity.id
_entity.type
_entity.pdbx_description
1 polymer ?
#
loop_
_entity_poly.entity_id
_entity_poly.type
_entity_poly.pdbx_seq_one_letter_code
_entity_poly.pdbx_strand_id
1 'polypeptide(L)'
;ARQYILSEAPVRYHDFIVPKFPLGCKRRIYDPGYLASLRRDNVEPVAQGIREFTETGLMSEDGVAEDFDAVMLATGFSVSSFLAPIKIVGRHGKSLHEQWEEHRGAQAYMGTFVHNHPNFAILYGPNTFPAFNSIIYSIEVCWQDIASMESLPQPLLSLIRQIEG
;
A
#
# COMPACT_ATOMS: atom_id res chain seq x y z
N ALA A 1 23.00 -4.89 4.20
CA ALA A 1 22.13 -5.04 3.01
C ALA A 1 22.94 -5.06 1.71
N ARG A 2 23.57 -3.94 1.30
CA ARG A 2 24.36 -3.88 0.05
C ARG A 2 25.44 -4.97 -0.05
N GLN A 3 26.27 -5.14 0.98
CA GLN A 3 27.32 -6.16 0.99
C GLN A 3 26.76 -7.59 0.79
N TYR A 4 25.65 -7.91 1.43
CA TYR A 4 24.96 -9.20 1.26
C TYR A 4 24.44 -9.40 -0.17
N ILE A 5 23.83 -8.38 -0.78
CA ILE A 5 23.37 -8.48 -2.17
C ILE A 5 24.54 -8.78 -3.11
N LEU A 6 25.67 -8.09 -2.93
CA LEU A 6 26.85 -8.26 -3.79
C LEU A 6 27.59 -9.58 -3.56
N SER A 7 27.52 -10.17 -2.35
CA SER A 7 28.09 -11.49 -2.10
C SER A 7 27.26 -12.60 -2.73
N GLU A 8 25.93 -12.48 -2.69
CA GLU A 8 25.02 -13.52 -3.16
C GLU A 8 24.72 -13.46 -4.67
N ALA A 9 24.59 -12.26 -5.26
CA ALA A 9 24.24 -12.11 -6.67
C ALA A 9 25.46 -12.25 -7.61
N PRO A 10 25.27 -12.82 -8.83
CA PRO A 10 26.29 -12.81 -9.87
C PRO A 10 26.83 -11.40 -10.18
N VAL A 11 28.14 -11.29 -10.40
CA VAL A 11 28.83 -10.01 -10.67
C VAL A 11 28.21 -9.25 -11.86
N ARG A 12 27.75 -9.98 -12.89
CA ARG A 12 27.10 -9.38 -14.08
C ARG A 12 25.84 -8.56 -13.78
N TYR A 13 25.23 -8.69 -12.60
CA TYR A 13 24.02 -7.95 -12.23
C TYR A 13 24.27 -6.80 -11.24
N HIS A 14 25.52 -6.59 -10.82
CA HIS A 14 25.85 -5.65 -9.72
C HIS A 14 25.48 -4.20 -10.03
N ASP A 15 25.43 -3.81 -11.31
CA ASP A 15 25.13 -2.45 -11.75
C ASP A 15 23.68 -2.03 -11.51
N PHE A 16 22.75 -2.99 -11.41
CA PHE A 16 21.31 -2.70 -11.25
C PHE A 16 20.65 -3.42 -10.07
N ILE A 17 21.22 -4.53 -9.57
CA ILE A 17 20.57 -5.33 -8.52
C ILE A 17 20.55 -4.63 -7.15
N VAL A 18 21.46 -3.68 -6.91
CA VAL A 18 21.51 -2.90 -5.67
C VAL A 18 20.54 -1.72 -5.77
N PRO A 19 19.52 -1.65 -4.88
CA PRO A 19 18.58 -0.53 -4.88
C PRO A 19 19.26 0.83 -4.66
N LYS A 20 18.83 1.84 -5.41
CA LYS A 20 19.35 3.22 -5.33
C LYS A 20 18.67 4.09 -4.24
N PHE A 21 17.74 3.52 -3.48
CA PHE A 21 17.05 4.21 -2.39
C PHE A 21 17.56 3.73 -1.01
N PRO A 22 17.49 4.57 0.03
CA PRO A 22 17.94 4.19 1.37
C PRO A 22 17.15 3.00 1.96
N LEU A 23 17.83 2.22 2.80
CA LEU A 23 17.20 1.09 3.49
C LEU A 23 16.05 1.59 4.39
N GLY A 24 14.87 1.00 4.24
CA GLY A 24 13.67 1.36 5.02
C GLY A 24 12.72 2.34 4.33
N CYS A 25 13.13 3.00 3.23
CA CYS A 25 12.21 3.83 2.43
C CYS A 25 11.12 3.02 1.72
N LYS A 26 11.31 1.70 1.58
CA LYS A 26 10.31 0.73 1.15
C LYS A 26 10.28 -0.43 2.14
N ARG A 27 9.12 -1.08 2.26
CA ARG A 27 8.98 -2.29 3.10
C ARG A 27 9.92 -3.37 2.58
N ARG A 28 10.70 -3.97 3.49
CA ARG A 28 11.61 -5.06 3.13
C ARG A 28 10.79 -6.29 2.75
N ILE A 29 11.16 -6.90 1.64
CA ILE A 29 10.69 -8.23 1.25
C ILE A 29 11.63 -9.24 1.90
N TYR A 30 11.06 -10.19 2.62
CA TYR A 30 11.79 -11.32 3.17
C TYR A 30 11.60 -12.49 2.21
N ASP A 31 12.66 -12.86 1.52
CA ASP A 31 12.65 -13.96 0.58
C ASP A 31 13.92 -14.81 0.78
N PRO A 32 13.79 -16.12 1.05
CA PRO A 32 14.94 -16.97 1.36
C PRO A 32 15.69 -17.52 0.13
N GLY A 33 15.40 -17.09 -1.11
CA GLY A 33 15.98 -17.74 -2.31
C GLY A 33 16.22 -16.86 -3.53
N TYR A 34 15.79 -15.61 -3.53
CA TYR A 34 15.77 -14.74 -4.71
C TYR A 34 17.18 -14.53 -5.27
N LEU A 35 18.12 -14.09 -4.45
CA LEU A 35 19.49 -13.82 -4.90
C LEU A 35 20.20 -15.10 -5.36
N ALA A 36 19.94 -16.23 -4.69
CA ALA A 36 20.48 -17.52 -5.08
C ALA A 36 19.90 -18.01 -6.43
N SER A 37 18.62 -17.73 -6.70
CA SER A 37 17.96 -18.11 -7.95
C SER A 37 18.59 -17.46 -9.19
N LEU A 38 19.21 -16.29 -9.03
CA LEU A 38 19.87 -15.55 -10.13
C LEU A 38 21.10 -16.27 -10.69
N ARG A 39 21.58 -17.33 -10.03
CA ARG A 39 22.69 -18.17 -10.48
C ARG A 39 22.26 -19.35 -11.36
N ARG A 40 20.95 -19.58 -11.53
CA ARG A 40 20.46 -20.66 -12.39
C ARG A 40 20.62 -20.28 -13.86
N ASP A 41 20.94 -21.26 -14.69
CA ASP A 41 21.17 -21.05 -16.13
C ASP A 41 19.89 -20.65 -16.88
N ASN A 42 18.72 -20.96 -16.33
CA ASN A 42 17.41 -20.63 -16.89
C ASN A 42 16.79 -19.36 -16.29
N VAL A 43 17.58 -18.51 -15.64
CA VAL A 43 17.12 -17.25 -15.04
C VAL A 43 17.97 -16.09 -15.54
N GLU A 44 17.33 -15.18 -16.25
CA GLU A 44 17.93 -13.95 -16.74
C GLU A 44 17.13 -12.72 -16.28
N PRO A 45 17.67 -11.95 -15.32
CA PRO A 45 17.15 -10.65 -14.96
C PRO A 45 17.52 -9.62 -16.03
N VAL A 46 16.50 -9.05 -16.66
CA VAL A 46 16.66 -7.98 -17.65
C VAL A 46 16.23 -6.65 -17.00
N ALA A 47 17.15 -5.69 -16.92
CA ALA A 47 16.92 -4.38 -16.31
C ALA A 47 16.48 -3.33 -17.35
N GLN A 48 15.51 -3.70 -18.19
CA GLN A 48 15.02 -2.88 -19.31
C GLN A 48 13.51 -2.70 -19.24
N GLY A 49 13.02 -1.55 -19.72
CA GLY A 49 11.59 -1.31 -19.87
C GLY A 49 10.98 -2.17 -20.98
N ILE A 50 9.68 -2.44 -20.84
CA ILE A 50 8.86 -3.12 -21.85
C ILE A 50 8.06 -2.06 -22.60
N ARG A 51 8.10 -2.06 -23.92
CA ARG A 51 7.33 -1.17 -24.79
C ARG A 51 5.90 -1.68 -24.98
N GLU A 52 5.75 -2.92 -25.44
CA GLU A 52 4.45 -3.50 -25.76
C GLU A 52 4.49 -5.04 -25.78
N PHE A 53 3.30 -5.65 -25.76
CA PHE A 53 3.13 -7.07 -26.09
C PHE A 53 3.15 -7.24 -27.61
N THR A 54 3.78 -8.30 -28.08
CA THR A 54 3.69 -8.77 -29.46
C THR A 54 2.71 -9.95 -29.54
N GLU A 55 2.48 -10.47 -30.75
CA GLU A 55 1.65 -11.67 -30.94
C GLU A 55 2.19 -12.89 -30.18
N THR A 56 3.51 -12.96 -29.99
CA THR A 56 4.23 -14.13 -29.46
C THR A 56 4.98 -13.85 -28.16
N GLY A 57 5.05 -12.60 -27.69
CA GLY A 57 5.84 -12.24 -26.51
C GLY A 57 5.86 -10.74 -26.21
N LEU A 58 7.06 -10.18 -26.05
CA LEU A 58 7.27 -8.80 -25.60
C LEU A 58 8.30 -8.08 -26.46
N MET A 59 8.11 -6.76 -26.63
CA MET A 59 9.11 -5.86 -27.19
C MET A 59 9.68 -4.97 -26.08
N SER A 60 10.99 -4.96 -25.93
CA SER A 60 11.71 -4.06 -25.03
C SER A 60 11.75 -2.62 -25.56
N GLU A 61 12.10 -1.66 -24.70
CA GLU A 61 12.20 -0.25 -25.09
C GLU A 61 13.27 0.04 -26.16
N ASP A 62 14.33 -0.77 -26.28
CA ASP A 62 15.34 -0.66 -27.34
C ASP A 62 14.98 -1.38 -28.64
N GLY A 63 13.79 -2.02 -28.69
CA GLY A 63 13.27 -2.66 -29.90
C GLY A 63 13.67 -4.12 -30.09
N VAL A 64 14.21 -4.79 -29.07
CA VAL A 64 14.41 -6.25 -29.09
C VAL A 64 13.06 -6.93 -28.85
N ALA A 65 12.71 -7.88 -29.70
CA ALA A 65 11.52 -8.71 -29.56
C ALA A 65 11.92 -10.11 -29.09
N GLU A 66 11.27 -10.60 -28.04
CA GLU A 66 11.48 -11.93 -27.48
C GLU A 66 10.14 -12.64 -27.30
N ASP A 67 10.11 -13.92 -27.66
CA ASP A 67 8.93 -14.78 -27.56
C ASP A 67 8.82 -15.39 -26.16
N PHE A 68 7.60 -15.47 -25.63
CA PHE A 68 7.32 -16.05 -24.32
C PHE A 68 6.03 -16.87 -24.36
N ASP A 69 6.10 -18.11 -23.84
CA ASP A 69 4.91 -18.96 -23.71
C ASP A 69 3.92 -18.44 -22.65
N ALA A 70 4.43 -17.70 -21.66
CA ALA A 70 3.63 -17.14 -20.57
C ALA A 70 4.25 -15.85 -20.02
N VAL A 71 3.41 -14.87 -19.69
CA VAL A 71 3.80 -13.61 -19.06
C VAL A 71 3.08 -13.45 -17.73
N MET A 72 3.84 -13.23 -16.65
CA MET A 72 3.30 -13.02 -15.30
C MET A 72 3.42 -11.55 -14.88
N LEU A 73 2.29 -10.89 -14.65
CA LEU A 73 2.24 -9.49 -14.24
C LEU A 73 2.43 -9.34 -12.71
N ALA A 74 3.67 -9.09 -12.28
CA ALA A 74 4.02 -8.82 -10.88
C ALA A 74 4.04 -7.31 -10.56
N THR A 75 2.96 -6.58 -10.89
CA THR A 75 2.91 -5.10 -10.95
C THR A 75 2.73 -4.38 -9.60
N GLY A 76 2.72 -5.10 -8.47
CA GLY A 76 2.63 -4.51 -7.14
C GLY A 76 1.24 -3.98 -6.76
N PHE A 77 1.19 -2.89 -5.97
CA PHE A 77 -0.03 -2.37 -5.34
C PHE A 77 -0.14 -0.84 -5.44
N SER A 78 -1.36 -0.32 -5.62
CA SER A 78 -1.68 1.11 -5.47
C SER A 78 -1.99 1.44 -4.01
N VAL A 79 -0.99 1.92 -3.27
CA VAL A 79 -1.11 2.15 -1.82
C VAL A 79 -1.57 3.57 -1.46
N SER A 80 -1.58 4.50 -2.40
CA SER A 80 -2.00 5.89 -2.20
C SER A 80 -3.48 6.14 -2.45
N SER A 81 -4.14 5.24 -3.17
CA SER A 81 -5.55 5.35 -3.58
C SER A 81 -6.47 4.80 -2.49
N PHE A 82 -6.53 5.49 -1.35
CA PHE A 82 -7.30 5.06 -0.19
C PHE A 82 -8.78 4.87 -0.51
N LEU A 83 -9.35 3.71 -0.16
CA LEU A 83 -10.77 3.37 -0.33
C LEU A 83 -11.27 3.34 -1.79
N ALA A 84 -10.40 3.51 -2.78
CA ALA A 84 -10.78 3.34 -4.18
C ALA A 84 -11.21 1.87 -4.44
N PRO A 85 -12.22 1.63 -5.30
CA PRO A 85 -12.98 2.60 -6.09
C PRO A 85 -14.27 3.11 -5.40
N ILE A 86 -14.40 2.97 -4.08
CA ILE A 86 -15.65 3.29 -3.36
C ILE A 86 -15.89 4.81 -3.37
N LYS A 87 -17.09 5.21 -3.81
CA LYS A 87 -17.55 6.60 -3.76
C LYS A 87 -18.27 6.87 -2.44
N ILE A 88 -17.68 7.72 -1.61
CA ILE A 88 -18.23 8.15 -0.32
C ILE A 88 -18.52 9.64 -0.42
N VAL A 89 -19.77 10.03 -0.18
CA VAL A 89 -20.21 11.43 -0.26
C VAL A 89 -20.56 11.91 1.15
N GLY A 90 -19.87 12.94 1.60
CA GLY A 90 -20.07 13.54 2.91
C GLY A 90 -21.09 14.69 2.87
N ARG A 91 -20.94 15.61 3.84
CA ARG A 91 -21.71 16.84 3.88
C ARG A 91 -21.45 17.68 2.62
N HIS A 92 -22.43 18.53 2.29
CA HIS A 92 -22.37 19.46 1.16
C HIS A 92 -22.25 18.77 -0.22
N GLY A 93 -22.54 17.47 -0.32
CA GLY A 93 -22.53 16.72 -1.58
C GLY A 93 -21.13 16.44 -2.12
N LYS A 94 -20.08 16.74 -1.35
CA LYS A 94 -18.68 16.53 -1.75
C LYS A 94 -18.23 15.12 -1.43
N SER A 95 -17.49 14.51 -2.34
CA SER A 95 -16.91 13.19 -2.11
C SER A 95 -15.62 13.25 -1.28
N LEU A 96 -15.31 12.14 -0.63
CA LEU A 96 -14.09 11.96 0.15
C LEU A 96 -12.82 12.18 -0.67
N HIS A 97 -12.80 11.66 -1.91
CA HIS A 97 -11.66 11.78 -2.81
C HIS A 97 -11.47 13.23 -3.29
N GLU A 98 -12.53 13.93 -3.68
CA GLU A 98 -12.46 15.36 -4.03
C GLU A 98 -11.92 16.19 -2.85
N GLN A 99 -12.37 15.91 -1.62
CA GLN A 99 -11.86 16.59 -0.42
C GLN A 99 -10.36 16.32 -0.21
N TRP A 100 -9.92 15.07 -0.34
CA TRP A 100 -8.50 14.73 -0.18
C TRP A 100 -7.61 15.33 -1.27
N GLU A 101 -8.07 15.36 -2.52
CA GLU A 101 -7.34 15.97 -3.64
C GLU A 101 -7.08 17.46 -3.40
N GLU A 102 -8.08 18.20 -2.91
CA GLU A 102 -7.93 19.62 -2.57
C GLU A 102 -6.99 19.89 -1.38
N HIS A 103 -6.82 18.91 -0.49
CA HIS A 103 -6.04 19.05 0.75
C HIS A 103 -4.68 18.33 0.73
N ARG A 104 -4.12 18.09 -0.47
CA ARG A 104 -2.78 17.48 -0.68
C ARG A 104 -2.70 16.01 -0.23
N GLY A 105 -3.78 15.26 -0.37
CA GLY A 105 -3.83 13.82 -0.19
C GLY A 105 -4.72 13.36 0.96
N ALA A 106 -4.70 12.05 1.21
CA ALA A 106 -5.58 11.42 2.18
C ALA A 106 -5.27 11.85 3.61
N GLN A 107 -6.31 12.28 4.33
CA GLN A 107 -6.24 12.83 5.68
C GLN A 107 -7.37 12.29 6.54
N ALA A 108 -7.04 11.90 7.77
CA ALA A 108 -7.99 11.51 8.79
C ALA A 108 -7.44 11.90 10.18
N TYR A 109 -8.32 12.38 11.04
CA TYR A 109 -8.06 12.58 12.46
C TYR A 109 -7.81 11.23 13.12
N MET A 110 -6.65 11.11 13.78
CA MET A 110 -6.12 9.86 14.33
C MET A 110 -6.09 8.70 13.30
N GLY A 111 -6.06 9.04 12.00
CA GLY A 111 -6.10 8.03 10.93
C GLY A 111 -7.46 7.34 10.73
N THR A 112 -8.50 7.74 11.48
CA THR A 112 -9.80 7.04 11.51
C THR A 112 -10.95 7.92 11.02
N PHE A 113 -11.06 9.16 11.50
CA PHE A 113 -12.22 10.01 11.24
C PHE A 113 -11.91 11.12 10.25
N VAL A 114 -12.81 11.40 9.32
CA VAL A 114 -12.60 12.43 8.30
C VAL A 114 -13.57 13.58 8.51
N HIS A 115 -13.06 14.81 8.48
CA HIS A 115 -13.91 16.00 8.55
C HIS A 115 -14.93 16.02 7.41
N ASN A 116 -16.09 16.64 7.66
CA ASN A 116 -17.28 16.66 6.77
C ASN A 116 -17.92 15.29 6.47
N HIS A 117 -17.45 14.20 7.07
CA HIS A 117 -18.02 12.86 6.92
C HIS A 117 -18.48 12.35 8.30
N PRO A 118 -19.61 12.86 8.84
CA PRO A 118 -20.10 12.47 10.15
C PRO A 118 -20.50 10.99 10.17
N ASN A 119 -20.33 10.33 11.32
CA ASN A 119 -20.64 8.90 11.52
C ASN A 119 -19.93 7.98 10.51
N PHE A 120 -18.80 8.42 9.96
CA PHE A 120 -17.97 7.64 9.06
C PHE A 120 -16.59 7.45 9.70
N ALA A 121 -16.18 6.19 9.86
CA ALA A 121 -14.90 5.78 10.41
C ALA A 121 -14.18 4.86 9.42
N ILE A 122 -12.87 5.05 9.30
CA ILE A 122 -11.99 4.23 8.47
C ILE A 122 -11.15 3.36 9.40
N LEU A 123 -11.27 2.04 9.27
CA LEU A 123 -10.28 1.14 9.86
C LEU A 123 -9.02 1.18 9.02
N TYR A 124 -7.86 1.33 9.67
CA TYR A 124 -6.57 1.35 8.98
C TYR A 124 -6.48 2.42 7.89
N GLY A 125 -6.87 3.65 8.25
CA GLY A 125 -6.92 4.77 7.32
C GLY A 125 -5.57 5.47 7.11
N PRO A 126 -5.60 6.70 6.58
CA PRO A 126 -4.39 7.45 6.23
C PRO A 126 -3.44 7.60 7.43
N ASN A 127 -2.14 7.44 7.17
CA ASN A 127 -1.06 7.57 8.15
C ASN A 127 -1.03 6.52 9.29
N THR A 128 -1.82 5.44 9.21
CA THR A 128 -1.77 4.34 10.21
C THR A 128 -1.01 3.11 9.74
N PHE A 129 -0.33 3.17 8.59
CA PHE A 129 0.40 2.04 8.02
C PHE A 129 1.65 1.74 8.84
N PRO A 130 1.80 0.55 9.43
CA PRO A 130 2.97 0.24 10.20
C PRO A 130 4.16 -0.05 9.32
N ALA A 131 5.29 0.55 9.68
CA ALA A 131 6.57 0.28 9.05
C ALA A 131 7.08 -1.15 9.37
N PHE A 132 6.88 -1.62 10.61
CA PHE A 132 7.50 -2.87 11.11
C PHE A 132 6.62 -3.73 12.03
N ASN A 133 5.38 -3.33 12.34
CA ASN A 133 4.48 -4.10 13.20
C ASN A 133 3.29 -4.69 12.43
N SER A 134 2.44 -5.44 13.13
CA SER A 134 1.30 -6.15 12.54
C SER A 134 0.17 -5.19 12.18
N ILE A 135 -0.35 -5.32 10.97
CA ILE A 135 -1.58 -4.64 10.54
C ILE A 135 -2.77 -5.05 11.43
N ILE A 136 -2.80 -6.30 11.90
CA ILE A 136 -3.86 -6.82 12.79
C ILE A 136 -3.92 -5.98 14.06
N TYR A 137 -2.76 -5.75 14.69
CA TYR A 137 -2.68 -4.94 15.90
C TYR A 137 -3.13 -3.49 15.64
N SER A 138 -2.73 -2.88 14.52
CA SER A 138 -3.21 -1.55 14.13
C SER A 138 -4.73 -1.49 13.99
N ILE A 139 -5.35 -2.52 13.40
CA ILE A 139 -6.80 -2.61 13.25
C ILE A 139 -7.48 -2.78 14.60
N GLU A 140 -6.96 -3.63 15.49
CA GLU A 140 -7.50 -3.84 16.83
C GLU A 140 -7.53 -2.53 17.64
N VAL A 141 -6.45 -1.76 17.60
CA VAL A 141 -6.38 -0.44 18.26
C VAL A 141 -7.35 0.55 17.63
N CYS A 142 -7.40 0.66 16.30
CA CYS A 142 -8.37 1.53 15.63
C CYS A 142 -9.82 1.16 16.00
N TRP A 143 -10.13 -0.13 16.09
CA TRP A 143 -11.46 -0.60 16.50
C TRP A 143 -11.78 -0.21 17.95
N GLN A 144 -10.83 -0.35 18.87
CA GLN A 144 -11.00 0.06 20.26
C GLN A 144 -11.28 1.58 20.38
N ASP A 145 -10.60 2.41 19.59
CA ASP A 145 -10.84 3.85 19.55
C ASP A 145 -12.27 4.18 19.06
N ILE A 146 -12.73 3.51 18.00
CA ILE A 146 -14.09 3.68 17.46
C ILE A 146 -15.14 3.25 18.49
N ALA A 147 -15.00 2.06 19.06
CA ALA A 147 -15.93 1.53 20.06
C ALA A 147 -15.99 2.42 21.32
N SER A 148 -14.84 2.96 21.74
CA SER A 148 -14.78 3.90 22.86
C SER A 148 -15.57 5.17 22.53
N MET A 149 -15.45 5.71 21.32
CA MET A 149 -16.24 6.87 20.88
C MET A 149 -17.75 6.61 20.83
N GLU A 150 -18.18 5.42 20.43
CA GLU A 150 -19.61 5.05 20.42
C GLU A 150 -20.20 4.93 21.84
N SER A 151 -19.38 4.58 22.82
CA SER A 151 -19.80 4.46 24.23
C SER A 151 -19.76 5.78 25.00
N LEU A 152 -19.00 6.79 24.55
CA LEU A 152 -18.93 8.13 25.17
C LEU A 152 -20.29 8.80 25.45
N PRO A 153 -21.30 8.74 24.56
CA PRO A 153 -22.59 9.39 24.81
C PRO A 153 -23.48 8.60 25.77
N GLN A 154 -23.16 7.32 26.09
CA GLN A 154 -24.04 6.45 26.87
C GLN A 154 -24.42 7.01 28.25
N PRO A 155 -23.49 7.58 29.05
CA PRO A 155 -23.85 8.17 30.35
C PRO A 155 -24.81 9.37 30.22
N LEU A 156 -24.66 10.14 29.15
CA LEU A 156 -25.48 11.32 28.87
C LEU A 156 -26.88 10.90 28.38
N LEU A 157 -26.93 9.89 27.50
CA LEU A 157 -28.18 9.29 27.04
C LEU A 157 -28.93 8.59 28.18
N SER A 158 -28.22 7.94 29.13
CA SER A 158 -28.86 7.35 30.30
C SER A 158 -29.44 8.40 31.23
N LEU A 159 -28.76 9.55 31.40
CA LEU A 159 -29.26 10.67 32.19
C LEU A 159 -30.50 11.29 31.54
N ILE A 160 -30.51 11.50 30.23
CA ILE A 160 -31.68 12.03 29.50
C ILE A 160 -32.90 11.11 29.71
N ARG A 161 -32.73 9.78 29.57
CA ARG A 161 -33.81 8.82 29.83
C ARG A 161 -34.33 8.84 31.27
N GLN A 162 -33.49 9.19 32.26
CA GLN A 162 -33.92 9.34 33.64
C GLN A 162 -34.70 10.64 33.90
N ILE A 163 -34.46 11.68 33.11
CA ILE A 163 -35.17 12.97 33.22
C ILE A 163 -36.49 12.96 32.44
N GLU A 164 -36.55 12.22 31.32
CA GLU A 164 -37.74 12.11 30.47
C GLU A 164 -38.75 11.05 30.94
N GLY A 165 -38.42 10.25 31.96
CA GLY A 165 -39.32 9.28 32.60
C GLY A 165 -39.97 9.85 33.85
#